data_AF-A0A0F9JZP5-F1
#
_entry.id   AF-A0A0F9JZP5-F1
#
_cell.length_a   1.000
_cell.length_b   1.000
_cell.length_c   1.000
_cell.angle_alpha   90.00
_cell.angle_beta   90.00
_cell.angle_gamma   90.00
#
_symmetry.space_group_name_H-M   'P 1'
#
loop_
_entity.id
_entity.type
_entity.pdbx_description
1 polymer ?
#
loop_
_entity_poly.entity_id
_entity_poly.type
_entity_poly.pdbx_seq_one_letter_code
_entity_poly.pdbx_strand_id
1 'polypeptide(L)' 'MFGLTYKENCRLEVQWYKKHGLFPSRITRDPQGVKYVIGDFVWHRLRCAGSELINDRMANYIAEQTTGIKA' A
#
# COMPACT_ATOMS: atom_id res chain seq x y z
N MET A 1 21.16 -4.08 7.56
CA MET A 1 19.87 -4.29 6.86
C MET A 1 19.38 -2.91 6.46
N PHE A 2 19.54 -2.52 5.19
CA PHE A 2 19.04 -1.22 4.72
C PHE A 2 17.53 -1.34 4.51
N GLY A 3 16.75 -0.54 5.23
CA GLY A 3 15.30 -0.47 5.04
C GLY A 3 14.97 0.05 3.63
N LEU A 4 13.76 -0.27 3.14
CA LEU A 4 13.28 0.26 1.86
C LEU A 4 13.29 1.78 1.87
N THR A 5 13.67 2.38 0.75
CA THR A 5 13.39 3.80 0.53
C THR A 5 11.88 4.03 0.44
N TYR A 6 11.42 5.24 0.73
CA TYR A 6 10.01 5.62 0.58
C TYR A 6 9.43 5.23 -0.79
N LYS A 7 10.18 5.52 -1.87
CA LYS A 7 9.77 5.24 -3.24
C LYS A 7 9.63 3.74 -3.52
N GLU A 8 10.51 2.91 -2.96
CA GLU A 8 10.45 1.45 -3.11
C GLU A 8 9.28 0.87 -2.33
N ASN A 9 9.05 1.34 -1.11
CA ASN A 9 7.90 0.94 -0.30
C ASN A 9 6.58 1.23 -1.04
N CYS A 10 6.39 2.47 -1.50
CA CYS A 10 5.20 2.85 -2.25
C CYS A 10 5.05 2.08 -3.57
N ARG A 11 6.15 1.70 -4.23
CA ARG A 11 6.11 0.84 -5.42
C ARG A 11 5.54 -0.54 -5.09
N LEU A 12 5.97 -1.16 -3.99
CA LEU A 12 5.47 -2.47 -3.55
C LEU A 12 4.01 -2.41 -3.11
N GLU A 13 3.62 -1.39 -2.35
CA GLU A 13 2.22 -1.13 -1.97
C GLU A 13 1.31 -1.07 -3.21
N VAL A 14 1.69 -0.27 -4.21
CA VAL A 14 0.92 -0.12 -5.45
C VAL A 14 0.90 -1.41 -6.26
N GLN A 15 1.98 -2.18 -6.29
CA GLN A 15 2.03 -3.48 -6.98
C GLN A 15 1.08 -4.50 -6.35
N TRP A 16 1.09 -4.59 -5.02
CA TRP A 16 0.16 -5.45 -4.29
C TRP A 16 -1.28 -5.01 -4.50
N TYR A 17 -1.55 -3.73 -4.29
CA TYR A 17 -2.91 -3.20 -4.34
C TYR A 17 -3.53 -3.27 -5.74
N LYS A 18 -2.74 -3.19 -6.82
CA LYS A 18 -3.25 -3.44 -8.18
C LYS A 18 -3.79 -4.85 -8.40
N LYS A 19 -3.32 -5.84 -7.64
CA LYS A 19 -3.74 -7.24 -7.77
C LYS A 19 -4.88 -7.60 -6.82
N HIS A 20 -4.94 -6.94 -5.66
CA HIS A 20 -5.81 -7.33 -4.55
C HIS A 20 -6.86 -6.28 -4.19
N GLY A 21 -6.62 -5.02 -4.54
CA GLY A 21 -7.43 -3.89 -4.14
C GLY A 21 -8.74 -3.79 -4.91
N LEU A 22 -9.79 -3.37 -4.20
CA LEU A 22 -11.14 -3.22 -4.75
C LEU A 22 -11.36 -1.86 -5.40
N PHE A 23 -10.66 -0.82 -4.92
CA PHE A 23 -10.91 0.57 -5.32
C PHE A 23 -9.68 1.20 -5.97
N PRO A 24 -9.58 1.27 -7.32
CA PRO A 24 -8.44 1.87 -8.00
C PRO A 24 -8.14 3.31 -7.59
N SER A 25 -9.17 4.07 -7.19
CA SER A 25 -9.06 5.45 -6.68
C SER A 25 -8.32 5.58 -5.36
N ARG A 26 -8.00 4.47 -4.70
CA ARG A 26 -7.20 4.42 -3.48
C ARG A 26 -5.71 4.59 -3.75
N ILE A 27 -5.27 4.40 -5.01
CA ILE A 27 -3.92 4.76 -5.46
C ILE A 27 -3.93 6.24 -5.82
N THR A 28 -3.11 7.03 -5.13
CA THR A 28 -2.94 8.47 -5.40
C THR A 28 -1.47 8.81 -5.63
N ARG A 29 -1.16 10.10 -5.81
CA ARG A 29 0.21 10.61 -5.98
C ARG A 29 0.52 11.66 -4.94
N ASP A 30 1.76 11.68 -4.47
CA ASP A 30 2.28 12.78 -3.67
C ASP A 30 2.68 13.98 -4.57
N PRO A 31 3.09 15.14 -4.00
CA PRO A 31 3.55 16.29 -4.77
C PRO A 31 4.79 16.03 -5.65
N GLN A 32 5.56 14.98 -5.35
CA GLN A 32 6.74 14.57 -6.12
C GLN A 32 6.39 13.57 -7.24
N GLY A 33 5.11 13.20 -7.38
CA GLY A 33 4.60 12.28 -8.38
C GLY A 33 4.73 10.79 -8.03
N VAL A 34 5.17 10.45 -6.80
CA VAL A 34 5.27 9.06 -6.33
C VAL A 34 3.86 8.54 -6.06
N LYS A 35 3.53 7.39 -6.67
CA LYS A 35 2.25 6.73 -6.44
C LYS A 35 2.30 5.95 -5.13
N TYR A 36 1.29 6.12 -4.29
CA TYR A 36 1.13 5.38 -3.03
C TYR A 36 -0.33 4.96 -2.82
N VAL A 37 -0.55 4.03 -1.90
CA VAL A 37 -1.89 3.56 -1.54
C VAL A 37 -2.34 4.27 -0.27
N ILE A 38 -3.54 4.86 -0.28
CA ILE A 38 -4.11 5.51 0.91
C ILE A 38 -4.37 4.46 1.99
N GLY A 39 -3.72 4.60 3.15
CA GLY A 39 -3.89 3.67 4.27
C GLY A 39 -5.32 3.64 4.83
N ASP A 40 -5.68 2.52 5.48
CA ASP A 40 -7.04 2.22 5.98
C ASP A 40 -7.71 3.39 6.69
N PHE A 41 -7.03 3.99 7.68
CA PHE A 41 -7.57 5.09 8.46
C PHE A 41 -8.01 6.30 7.61
N VAL A 42 -7.14 6.76 6.70
CA VAL A 42 -7.42 7.93 5.85
C VAL A 42 -8.48 7.57 4.82
N TRP A 43 -8.41 6.36 4.25
CA TRP A 43 -9.38 5.89 3.28
C TRP A 43 -10.80 5.82 3.87
N HIS A 44 -10.96 5.21 5.05
CA HIS A 44 -12.24 5.13 5.74
C HIS A 44 -12.80 6.50 6.13
N ARG A 45 -11.93 7.41 6.59
CA ARG A 45 -12.33 8.79 6.91
C ARG A 45 -12.89 9.53 5.69
N LEU A 46 -12.34 9.29 4.50
CA LEU A 46 -12.76 9.94 3.25
C LEU A 46 -13.91 9.21 2.55
N ARG A 47 -14.11 7.92 2.83
CA ARG A 47 -15.05 7.04 2.12
C ARG A 47 -15.78 6.12 3.10
N CYS A 48 -16.73 6.66 3.87
CA CYS A 48 -17.50 5.90 4.86
C CYS A 48 -18.22 4.65 4.31
N ALA A 49 -18.60 4.63 3.03
CA ALA A 49 -19.30 3.49 2.41
C ALA A 49 -18.36 2.46 1.75
N GLY A 50 -17.06 2.73 1.66
CA GLY A 50 -16.09 1.91 0.93
C GLY A 50 -15.06 1.28 1.86
N SER A 51 -15.49 0.50 2.86
CA SER A 51 -14.53 -0.10 3.79
C SER A 51 -13.68 -1.18 3.11
N GLU A 52 -12.36 -1.06 3.23
CA GLU A 52 -11.42 -2.09 2.80
C GLU A 52 -10.19 -2.04 3.71
N LEU A 53 -9.88 -3.15 4.38
CA LEU A 53 -8.75 -3.29 5.30
C LEU A 53 -7.60 -4.00 4.58
N ILE A 54 -6.56 -3.24 4.23
CA ILE A 54 -5.43 -3.76 3.44
C ILE A 54 -4.09 -3.61 4.13
N ASN A 55 -3.97 -2.75 5.14
CA ASN A 55 -2.66 -2.33 5.66
C ASN A 55 -1.83 -3.53 6.13
N ASP A 56 -2.41 -4.44 6.92
CA ASP A 56 -1.70 -5.60 7.45
C ASP A 56 -1.28 -6.59 6.36
N ARG A 57 -2.17 -6.85 5.39
CA ARG A 57 -1.89 -7.77 4.28
C ARG A 57 -0.79 -7.22 3.37
N MET A 58 -0.84 -5.91 3.12
CA MET A 58 0.15 -5.21 2.32
C MET A 58 1.50 -5.12 3.04
N ALA A 59 1.50 -4.87 4.35
CA ALA A 59 2.70 -4.90 5.18
C ALA A 59 3.38 -6.27 5.19
N ASN A 60 2.60 -7.36 5.33
CA ASN A 60 3.12 -8.72 5.24
C ASN A 60 3.76 -8.97 3.87
N TYR A 61 3.09 -8.62 2.77
CA TYR A 61 3.68 -8.73 1.44
C TYR A 61 5.01 -7.97 1.31
N ILE A 62 5.09 -6.74 1.81
CA ILE A 62 6.31 -5.93 1.77
C ILE A 62 7.43 -6.58 2.60
N ALA A 63 7.10 -7.12 3.77
CA ALA A 63 8.04 -7.88 4.61
C ALA A 63 8.57 -9.13 3.87
N GLU A 64 7.72 -9.86 3.15
CA GLU A 64 8.14 -11.01 2.34
C GLU A 64 9.08 -10.59 1.22
N GLN A 65 8.78 -9.49 0.52
CA GLN A 65 9.63 -9.00 -0.58
C GLN A 65 10.98 -8.46 -0.10
N THR A 66 11.09 -8.02 1.16
CA THR A 66 12.32 -7.45 1.73
C THR A 66 13.19 -8.48 2.42
N THR A 67 12.59 -9.45 3.10
CA THR A 67 13.30 -10.47 3.86
C THR A 67 13.47 -11.79 3.10
N GLY A 68 12.65 -12.04 2.08
CA GLY A 68 12.57 -13.32 1.39
C GLY A 68 11.89 -14.44 2.20
N ILE A 69 11.43 -14.13 3.42
CA ILE A 69 10.75 -15.07 4.31
C ILE A 69 9.25 -14.90 4.10
N LYS A 70 8.56 -15.98 3.72
CA LYS A 70 7.09 -15.99 3.62
C LYS A 70 6.47 -15.86 5.02
N ALA A 71 5.48 -14.98 5.15
CA ALA A 71 4.74 -14.76 6.39
C ALA A 71 3.63 -15.78 6.58
#